data_AF-A0A936A2Y8-F1
#
_entry.id   AF-A0A936A2Y8-F1
#
_cell.length_a   1.000
_cell.length_b   1.000
_cell.length_c   1.000
_cell.angle_alpha   90.00
_cell.angle_beta   90.00
_cell.angle_gamma   90.00
#
_symmetry.space_group_name_H-M   'P 1'
#
loop_
_entity.id
_entity.type
_entity.pdbx_description
1 polymer ?
#
loop_
_entity_poly.entity_id
_entity_poly.type
_entity_poly.pdbx_seq_one_letter_code
_entity_poly.pdbx_strand_id
1 'polypeptide(L)'
;METHLNLAPGETLSLSGFDSLGEPTITRENDGSLLLTFCFMPPDNGAYEENLDIDLFDDFDIELSKVLDVEVIWEDREFFTIPFPKEDTIRLLKNYLENFWKNLPTN
;
A
#
# COMPACT_ATOMS: atom_id res chain seq x y z
N MET A 1 16.41 11.83 -13.30
CA MET A 1 15.13 12.39 -13.75
C MET A 1 14.07 11.58 -13.02
N GLU A 2 13.52 12.13 -11.94
CA GLU A 2 12.43 11.48 -11.23
C GLU A 2 11.16 11.72 -12.05
N THR A 3 10.69 10.67 -12.70
CA THR A 3 9.39 10.68 -13.39
C THR A 3 8.33 10.76 -12.30
N HIS A 4 7.63 11.89 -12.19
CA HIS A 4 6.47 12.00 -11.31
C HIS A 4 5.44 10.94 -11.74
N LEU A 5 5.23 9.93 -10.89
CA LEU A 5 4.21 8.91 -11.12
C LEU A 5 2.88 9.48 -10.63
N ASN A 6 2.07 9.94 -11.58
CA ASN A 6 0.76 10.52 -11.32
C ASN A 6 -0.32 9.71 -12.05
N LEU A 7 -1.42 9.48 -11.35
CA LEU A 7 -2.64 8.88 -11.91
C LEU A 7 -3.69 9.97 -12.16
N ALA A 8 -4.34 9.89 -13.32
CA ALA A 8 -5.52 10.67 -13.63
C ALA A 8 -6.73 10.21 -12.79
N PRO A 9 -7.75 11.05 -12.57
CA PRO A 9 -8.98 10.65 -11.90
C PRO A 9 -9.61 9.40 -12.54
N GLY A 10 -9.95 8.41 -11.71
CA GLY A 10 -10.47 7.10 -12.11
C GLY A 10 -9.43 6.12 -12.64
N GLU A 11 -8.15 6.50 -12.69
CA GLU A 11 -7.07 5.61 -13.10
C GLU A 11 -6.58 4.75 -11.93
N THR A 12 -6.30 3.49 -12.23
CA THR A 12 -5.82 2.49 -11.27
C THR A 12 -4.45 1.98 -11.69
N LEU A 13 -3.55 1.88 -10.73
CA LEU A 13 -2.24 1.26 -10.84
C LEU A 13 -2.19 -0.04 -10.04
N SER A 14 -1.88 -1.16 -10.70
CA SER A 14 -1.55 -2.40 -10.01
C SER A 14 -0.12 -2.38 -9.50
N LEU A 15 0.06 -2.85 -8.27
CA LEU A 15 1.36 -3.07 -7.65
C LEU A 15 1.81 -4.52 -7.86
N SER A 16 3.02 -4.86 -7.44
CA SER A 16 3.55 -6.21 -7.60
C SER A 16 4.52 -6.62 -6.49
N GLY A 17 4.53 -7.92 -6.18
CA GLY A 17 5.40 -8.49 -5.17
C GLY A 17 4.92 -8.30 -3.74
N PHE A 18 3.68 -7.86 -3.50
CA PHE A 18 3.10 -7.80 -2.16
C PHE A 18 2.21 -9.01 -1.88
N ASP A 19 1.33 -9.38 -2.80
CA ASP A 19 0.47 -10.57 -2.68
C ASP A 19 0.40 -11.28 -4.04
N SER A 20 0.97 -12.49 -4.10
CA SER A 20 1.08 -13.28 -5.33
C SER A 20 -0.28 -13.78 -5.87
N LEU A 21 -1.31 -13.80 -5.05
CA LEU A 21 -2.67 -14.21 -5.38
C LEU A 21 -3.65 -13.03 -5.49
N GLY A 22 -3.21 -11.82 -5.13
CA GLY A 22 -4.11 -10.69 -4.94
C GLY A 22 -3.40 -9.34 -4.79
N GLU A 23 -2.54 -8.99 -5.75
CA GLU A 23 -1.72 -7.78 -5.70
C GLU A 23 -2.54 -6.51 -5.42
N PRO A 24 -2.05 -5.61 -4.55
CA PRO A 24 -2.75 -4.39 -4.22
C PRO A 24 -2.83 -3.43 -5.41
N THR A 25 -3.83 -2.56 -5.36
CA THR A 25 -4.04 -1.51 -6.37
C THR A 25 -4.14 -0.14 -5.72
N ILE A 26 -3.67 0.88 -6.44
CA ILE A 26 -3.82 2.29 -6.09
C ILE A 26 -4.75 2.92 -7.12
N THR A 27 -5.88 3.45 -6.70
CA THR A 27 -6.81 4.20 -7.55
C THR A 27 -6.81 5.66 -7.16
N ARG A 28 -6.76 6.56 -8.15
CA ARG A 28 -7.02 7.99 -7.93
C ARG A 28 -8.51 8.24 -8.05
N GLU A 29 -9.13 8.68 -6.97
CA GLU A 29 -10.54 9.03 -6.97
C GLU A 29 -10.79 10.39 -7.64
N ASN A 30 -12.05 10.66 -7.99
CA ASN A 30 -12.44 11.90 -8.67
C ASN A 30 -12.24 13.16 -7.83
N ASP A 31 -12.20 13.03 -6.51
CA ASP A 31 -11.93 14.12 -5.56
C ASP A 31 -10.43 14.37 -5.32
N GLY A 32 -9.56 13.56 -5.94
CA GLY A 32 -8.10 13.67 -5.83
C GLY A 32 -7.47 12.78 -4.75
N SER A 33 -8.29 12.16 -3.89
CA SER A 33 -7.81 11.17 -2.91
C SER A 33 -7.24 9.93 -3.61
N LEU A 34 -6.49 9.13 -2.85
CA LEU A 34 -6.06 7.81 -3.31
C LEU A 34 -6.75 6.73 -2.49
N LEU A 35 -7.24 5.70 -3.17
CA LEU A 35 -7.71 4.47 -2.57
C LEU A 35 -6.67 3.38 -2.80
N LEU A 36 -6.09 2.86 -1.72
CA LEU A 36 -5.28 1.65 -1.72
C LEU A 36 -6.17 0.47 -1.36
N THR A 37 -6.26 -0.51 -2.26
CA THR A 37 -7.09 -1.70 -2.10
C THR A 37 -6.22 -2.95 -2.10
N PHE A 38 -6.42 -3.82 -1.12
CA PHE A 38 -5.86 -5.17 -1.06
C PHE A 38 -6.92 -6.19 -1.47
N CYS A 39 -6.53 -7.35 -2.00
CA CYS A 39 -7.48 -8.43 -2.23
C CYS A 39 -7.72 -9.25 -0.95
N PHE A 40 -6.66 -9.46 -0.16
CA PHE A 40 -6.72 -10.20 1.10
C PHE A 40 -5.72 -9.60 2.10
N MET A 41 -6.15 -9.53 3.37
CA MET A 41 -5.30 -9.21 4.50
C MET A 41 -5.43 -10.33 5.54
N PRO A 42 -4.34 -10.85 6.14
CA PRO A 42 -2.96 -10.60 5.74
C PRO A 42 -2.67 -11.11 4.31
N PRO A 43 -1.72 -10.49 3.60
CA PRO A 43 -1.36 -10.84 2.21
C PRO A 43 -0.60 -12.17 2.11
N ASP A 44 -0.74 -12.86 0.97
CA ASP A 44 0.01 -14.09 0.64
C ASP A 44 1.09 -13.84 -0.42
N ASN A 45 2.37 -13.79 -0.02
CA ASN A 45 3.47 -13.66 -0.97
C ASN A 45 4.08 -14.99 -1.45
N GLY A 46 3.53 -16.14 -1.02
CA GLY A 46 4.00 -17.48 -1.36
C GLY A 46 5.30 -17.95 -0.70
N ALA A 47 5.90 -17.15 0.19
CA ALA A 47 7.20 -17.41 0.81
C ALA A 47 7.20 -17.41 2.35
N TYR A 48 6.16 -16.95 3.03
CA TYR A 48 6.18 -16.84 4.50
C TYR A 48 5.65 -18.07 5.21
N GLU A 49 6.52 -18.64 6.05
CA GLU A 49 6.28 -19.77 6.96
C GLU A 49 5.35 -19.37 8.12
N GLU A 50 4.88 -20.39 8.86
CA GLU A 50 3.89 -20.44 9.95
C GLU A 50 4.00 -19.39 11.09
N ASN A 51 4.92 -18.43 11.03
CA ASN A 51 5.24 -17.45 12.08
C ASN A 51 5.13 -15.98 11.62
N LEU A 52 4.41 -15.66 10.55
CA LEU A 52 4.09 -14.27 10.23
C LEU A 52 3.27 -13.70 11.39
N ASP A 53 3.84 -12.72 12.09
CA ASP A 53 3.14 -12.02 13.15
C ASP A 53 1.97 -11.26 12.52
N ILE A 54 0.76 -11.77 12.73
CA ILE A 54 -0.46 -11.16 12.18
C ILE A 54 -0.66 -9.75 12.73
N ASP A 55 -0.13 -9.48 13.92
CA ASP A 55 -0.19 -8.19 14.60
C ASP A 55 0.62 -7.12 13.83
N LEU A 56 1.50 -7.53 12.90
CA LEU A 56 2.21 -6.62 11.98
C LEU A 56 1.26 -5.74 11.17
N PHE A 57 0.05 -6.22 10.89
CA PHE A 57 -0.94 -5.50 10.11
C PHE A 57 -1.98 -4.77 10.97
N ASP A 58 -1.95 -4.91 12.30
CA ASP A 58 -2.96 -4.32 13.21
C ASP A 58 -2.89 -2.79 13.32
N ASP A 59 -1.79 -2.19 12.91
CA ASP A 59 -1.56 -0.74 12.87
C ASP A 59 -1.01 -0.31 11.49
N PHE A 60 -1.41 -1.00 10.41
CA PHE A 60 -0.79 -0.83 9.10
C PHE A 60 -1.01 0.57 8.51
N ASP A 61 -2.13 1.22 8.80
CA ASP A 61 -2.41 2.61 8.44
C ASP A 61 -1.43 3.59 9.10
N ILE A 62 -1.06 3.33 10.36
CA ILE A 62 -0.06 4.13 11.09
C ILE A 62 1.32 3.97 10.44
N GLU A 63 1.70 2.74 10.07
CA GLU A 63 2.96 2.49 9.37
C GLU A 63 3.00 3.13 7.98
N LEU A 64 1.92 3.00 7.20
CA LEU A 64 1.80 3.68 5.91
C LEU A 64 1.85 5.20 6.08
N SER A 65 1.17 5.77 7.08
CA SER A 65 1.19 7.22 7.34
C SER A 65 2.60 7.73 7.61
N LYS A 66 3.42 6.97 8.37
CA LYS A 66 4.83 7.32 8.63
C LYS A 66 5.67 7.30 7.37
N VAL A 67 5.49 6.29 6.51
CA VAL A 67 6.26 6.13 5.27
C VAL A 67 5.91 7.21 4.24
N LEU A 68 4.63 7.55 4.15
CA LEU A 68 4.11 8.49 3.15
C LEU A 68 4.12 9.95 3.62
N ASP A 69 4.32 10.19 4.92
CA ASP A 69 4.24 11.50 5.57
C ASP A 69 2.91 12.21 5.25
N VAL A 70 1.81 11.46 5.22
CA VAL A 70 0.44 11.92 5.02
C VAL A 70 -0.51 11.09 5.87
N GLU A 71 -1.74 11.57 6.05
CA GLU A 71 -2.80 10.80 6.70
C GLU A 71 -3.20 9.60 5.83
N VAL A 72 -3.33 8.43 6.47
CA VAL A 72 -3.95 7.23 5.90
C VAL A 72 -5.10 6.85 6.82
N ILE A 73 -6.29 6.70 6.24
CA ILE A 73 -7.51 6.29 6.93
C ILE A 73 -7.75 4.82 6.62
N TRP A 74 -7.82 3.98 7.65
CA TRP A 74 -8.23 2.60 7.51
C TRP A 74 -9.76 2.52 7.51
N GLU A 75 -10.36 2.36 6.33
CA GLU A 75 -11.82 2.36 6.16
C GLU A 75 -12.42 1.00 6.49
N ASP A 76 -11.76 -0.07 6.04
CA ASP A 76 -12.11 -1.46 6.28
C ASP A 76 -10.85 -2.33 6.06
N ARG A 77 -10.88 -3.60 6.45
CA ARG A 77 -9.70 -4.47 6.52
C ARG A 77 -8.81 -4.42 5.28
N GLU A 78 -9.39 -4.38 4.08
CA GLU A 78 -8.67 -4.34 2.80
C GLU A 78 -8.61 -2.95 2.14
N PHE A 79 -9.14 -1.89 2.74
CA PHE A 79 -9.32 -0.58 2.11
C PHE A 79 -8.71 0.55 2.94
N PHE A 80 -7.79 1.29 2.32
CA PHE A 80 -7.08 2.40 2.93
C PHE A 80 -7.21 3.65 2.06
N THR A 81 -7.71 4.74 2.64
CA THR A 81 -7.89 6.02 1.96
C THR A 81 -6.78 6.99 2.34
N ILE A 82 -6.19 7.65 1.35
CA ILE A 82 -5.26 8.77 1.55
C ILE A 82 -5.96 10.04 1.05
N PRO A 83 -6.60 10.82 1.94
CA PRO A 83 -7.48 11.92 1.54
C PRO A 83 -6.71 13.09 0.91
N PHE A 84 -5.49 13.35 1.37
CA PHE A 84 -4.66 14.47 0.93
C PHE A 84 -3.26 13.99 0.52
N PRO A 85 -3.13 13.29 -0.63
CA PRO A 85 -1.86 12.76 -1.09
C PRO A 85 -0.92 13.88 -1.55
N LYS A 86 0.37 13.72 -1.27
CA LYS A 86 1.45 14.53 -1.84
C LYS A 86 1.77 14.05 -3.26
N GLU A 87 2.51 14.87 -4.01
CA GLU A 87 2.91 14.55 -5.39
C GLU A 87 3.73 13.26 -5.52
N ASP A 88 4.42 12.85 -4.45
CA ASP A 88 5.24 11.65 -4.43
C ASP A 88 4.62 10.46 -3.69
N THR A 89 3.41 10.60 -3.15
CA THR A 89 2.73 9.55 -2.38
C THR A 89 2.60 8.25 -3.18
N ILE A 90 2.21 8.31 -4.47
CA ILE A 90 2.07 7.09 -5.29
C ILE A 90 3.43 6.39 -5.47
N ARG A 91 4.50 7.15 -5.71
CA ARG A 91 5.86 6.63 -5.86
C ARG A 91 6.35 5.98 -4.57
N LEU A 92 6.13 6.62 -3.43
CA LEU A 92 6.50 6.11 -2.11
C LEU A 92 5.71 4.84 -1.78
N LEU A 93 4.40 4.85 -2.00
CA LEU A 93 3.52 3.72 -1.72
C LEU A 93 3.88 2.50 -2.57
N LYS A 94 4.08 2.71 -3.89
CA LYS A 94 4.58 1.68 -4.79
C LYS A 94 5.92 1.11 -4.30
N ASN A 95 6.90 1.98 -4.04
CA ASN A 95 8.22 1.52 -3.62
C ASN A 95 8.20 0.77 -2.28
N TYR A 96 7.35 1.20 -1.35
CA TYR A 96 7.18 0.54 -0.05
C TYR A 96 6.59 -0.85 -0.21
N LEU A 97 5.42 -0.98 -0.87
CA LEU A 97 4.72 -2.25 -0.99
C LEU A 97 5.49 -3.27 -1.85
N GLU A 98 6.09 -2.86 -2.97
CA GLU A 98 6.86 -3.76 -3.83
C GLU A 98 8.17 -4.28 -3.19
N ASN A 99 8.60 -3.67 -2.09
CA ASN A 99 9.78 -4.08 -1.33
C ASN A 99 9.47 -4.46 0.11
N PHE A 100 8.19 -4.51 0.49
CA PHE A 100 7.74 -4.74 1.87
C PHE A 100 8.43 -5.96 2.48
N TRP A 101 8.30 -7.11 1.82
CA TRP A 101 8.87 -8.38 2.30
C TRP A 101 10.40 -8.42 2.35
N LYS A 102 11.08 -7.67 1.47
CA LYS A 102 12.55 -7.60 1.47
C LYS A 102 13.08 -6.75 2.63
N ASN A 103 12.25 -5.82 3.09
CA ASN A 103 12.59 -4.85 4.12
C ASN A 103 12.04 -5.22 5.50
N LEU A 104 11.28 -6.33 5.60
CA LEU A 104 10.87 -6.83 6.90
C LEU A 104 12.11 -7.15 7.73
N PRO A 105 12.22 -6.64 8.96
CA PRO A 105 13.31 -6.99 9.83
C PRO A 105 13.25 -8.50 10.07
N THR A 106 14.23 -9.23 9.52
CA THR A 106 14.52 -10.60 9.95
C THR A 106 14.98 -10.53 11.39
N ASN A 107 14.15 -11.02 12.31
CA ASN A 107 14.57 -11.34 13.68
C ASN A 107 15.71 -12.37 13.67
#